data_AF-A0AB32WC56-F1
#
_entry.id   AF-A0AB32WC56-F1
#
_cell.length_a   1.000
_cell.length_b   1.000
_cell.length_c   1.000
_cell.angle_alpha   90.00
_cell.angle_beta   90.00
_cell.angle_gamma   90.00
#
_symmetry.space_group_name_H-M   'P 1'
#
loop_
_entity.id
_entity.type
_entity.pdbx_description
1 polymer ?
#
loop_
_entity_poly.entity_id
_entity_poly.type
_entity_poly.pdbx_seq_one_letter_code
_entity_poly.pdbx_strand_id
1 'polypeptide(L)'
;MPITVLIEFIKDMFQHWFHDWYEEAVKVTTPLNPWVAKLLSKRFNDAHHFVVKPINRGEFKVKDGKMDGLVNLSKKTCSCCEFQTDLLSCSHAIAAISKCNCEAIEFCADYYKTTVLVEGYSRSIEPVGHPSEWDIPPHVKQIIVLPPPWQGQVGRLRRKRIPSTG
;
A
#
# COMPACT_ATOMS: atom_id res chain seq x y z
N MET A 1 -20.92 -25.35 6.58
CA MET A 1 -19.72 -25.18 5.73
C MET A 1 -19.85 -24.03 4.71
N PRO A 2 -19.91 -22.74 5.11
CA PRO A 2 -19.61 -21.63 4.19
C PRO A 2 -18.20 -21.06 4.35
N ILE A 3 -17.61 -21.18 5.55
CA ILE A 3 -16.35 -20.50 5.91
C ILE A 3 -15.13 -21.16 5.28
N THR A 4 -15.08 -22.50 5.21
CA THR A 4 -13.93 -23.22 4.64
C THR A 4 -13.75 -22.92 3.16
N VAL A 5 -14.86 -22.88 2.40
CA VAL A 5 -14.86 -22.52 0.97
C VAL A 5 -14.39 -21.07 0.76
N LEU A 6 -14.80 -20.15 1.63
CA LEU A 6 -14.32 -18.76 1.58
C LEU A 6 -12.82 -18.66 1.86
N ILE A 7 -12.31 -19.41 2.86
CA ILE A 7 -10.88 -19.43 3.18
C ILE A 7 -10.07 -20.02 2.02
N GLU A 8 -10.54 -21.10 1.40
CA GLU A 8 -9.93 -21.70 0.22
C GLU A 8 -9.87 -20.69 -0.94
N PHE A 9 -10.98 -20.01 -1.24
CA PHE A 9 -11.03 -18.98 -2.27
C PHE A 9 -10.05 -17.82 -2.00
N ILE A 10 -9.99 -17.32 -0.76
CA ILE A 10 -9.08 -16.23 -0.38
C ILE A 10 -7.62 -16.69 -0.56
N LYS A 11 -7.30 -17.91 -0.13
CA LYS A 11 -5.96 -18.49 -0.27
C LYS A 11 -5.57 -18.63 -1.74
N ASP A 12 -6.46 -19.17 -2.58
CA ASP A 12 -6.20 -19.34 -4.02
C ASP A 12 -6.00 -17.98 -4.70
N MET A 13 -6.78 -16.96 -4.32
CA MET A 13 -6.59 -15.58 -4.78
C MET A 13 -5.20 -15.05 -4.43
N PHE A 14 -4.77 -15.22 -3.16
CA PHE A 14 -3.44 -14.78 -2.75
C PHE A 14 -2.32 -15.56 -3.43
N GLN A 15 -2.47 -16.87 -3.62
CA GLN A 15 -1.51 -17.70 -4.36
C GLN A 15 -1.26 -17.16 -5.77
N HIS A 16 -2.35 -16.93 -6.52
CA HIS A 16 -2.27 -16.35 -7.85
C HIS A 16 -1.63 -14.97 -7.84
N TRP A 17 -2.06 -14.08 -6.93
CA TRP A 17 -1.49 -12.75 -6.83
C TRP A 17 0.00 -12.78 -6.50
N PHE A 18 0.45 -13.58 -5.53
CA PHE A 18 1.87 -13.65 -5.18
C PHE A 18 2.71 -14.13 -6.36
N HIS A 19 2.24 -15.14 -7.09
CA HIS A 19 2.93 -15.64 -8.27
C HIS A 19 3.01 -14.58 -9.38
N ASP A 20 1.88 -13.98 -9.74
CA ASP A 20 1.81 -12.97 -10.81
C ASP A 20 2.68 -11.74 -10.46
N TRP A 21 2.62 -11.26 -9.21
CA TRP A 21 3.42 -10.13 -8.76
C TRP A 21 4.91 -10.44 -8.71
N TYR A 22 5.30 -11.65 -8.32
CA TYR A 22 6.69 -12.08 -8.37
C TYR A 22 7.22 -12.11 -9.81
N GLU A 23 6.49 -12.75 -10.73
CA GLU A 23 6.86 -12.82 -12.14
C GLU A 23 7.00 -11.43 -12.77
N GLU A 24 6.07 -10.51 -12.47
CA GLU A 24 6.18 -9.12 -12.92
C GLU A 24 7.36 -8.39 -12.27
N ALA A 25 7.58 -8.55 -10.97
CA ALA A 25 8.67 -7.89 -10.26
C ALA A 25 10.06 -8.34 -10.75
N VAL A 26 10.25 -9.61 -11.06
CA VAL A 26 11.53 -10.16 -11.56
C VAL A 26 11.86 -9.64 -12.97
N LYS A 27 10.86 -9.31 -13.79
CA LYS A 27 11.07 -8.71 -15.12
C LYS A 27 11.55 -7.26 -15.05
N VAL A 28 11.35 -6.57 -13.92
CA VAL A 28 11.74 -5.17 -13.76
C VAL A 28 13.25 -5.07 -13.55
N THR A 29 13.95 -4.47 -14.51
CA THR A 29 15.41 -4.25 -14.45
C THR A 29 15.79 -2.91 -13.81
N THR A 30 14.83 -2.01 -13.63
CA THR A 30 15.04 -0.71 -12.99
C THR A 30 15.06 -0.83 -11.47
N PRO A 31 15.79 0.03 -10.75
CA PRO A 31 15.91 -0.06 -9.29
C PRO A 31 14.60 0.28 -8.55
N LEU A 32 13.65 0.91 -9.23
CA LEU A 32 12.31 1.22 -8.74
C LEU A 32 11.25 0.53 -9.60
N ASN A 33 10.10 0.28 -8.98
CA ASN A 33 8.88 -0.13 -9.68
C ASN A 33 8.57 0.85 -10.84
N PRO A 34 8.15 0.37 -12.04
CA PRO A 34 7.87 1.21 -13.21
C PRO A 34 6.90 2.37 -12.96
N TRP A 35 5.86 2.16 -12.15
CA TRP A 35 4.91 3.21 -11.78
C TRP A 35 5.60 4.34 -11.00
N VAL A 36 6.45 3.97 -10.03
CA VAL A 36 7.21 4.93 -9.22
C VAL A 36 8.22 5.68 -10.08
N ALA A 37 8.95 4.96 -10.94
CA ALA A 37 9.92 5.56 -11.85
C ALA A 37 9.26 6.61 -12.75
N LYS A 38 8.08 6.30 -13.29
CA LYS A 38 7.27 7.24 -14.10
C LYS A 38 6.80 8.44 -13.28
N LEU A 39 6.33 8.21 -12.04
CA LEU A 39 5.88 9.28 -11.15
C LEU A 39 7.03 10.23 -10.78
N LEU A 40 8.20 9.69 -10.41
CA LEU A 40 9.38 10.49 -10.09
C LEU A 40 9.88 11.26 -11.31
N SER A 41 9.86 10.66 -12.50
CA SER A 41 10.21 11.37 -13.75
C SER A 41 9.28 12.56 -14.00
N LYS A 42 7.97 12.41 -13.78
CA LYS A 42 7.02 13.53 -13.86
C LYS A 42 7.35 14.62 -12.83
N ARG A 43 7.55 14.25 -11.56
CA ARG A 43 7.87 15.22 -10.50
C ARG A 43 9.22 15.90 -10.71
N PHE A 44 10.18 15.22 -11.33
CA PHE A 44 11.46 15.79 -11.75
C PHE A 44 11.27 16.85 -12.84
N ASN A 45 10.43 16.55 -13.84
CA ASN A 45 10.03 17.52 -14.85
C ASN A 45 9.24 18.69 -14.26
N ASP A 46 8.52 18.51 -13.15
CA ASP A 46 7.92 19.65 -12.44
C ASP A 46 9.00 20.46 -11.70
N ALA A 47 9.98 19.78 -11.08
CA ALA A 47 11.01 20.42 -10.26
C ALA A 47 12.02 21.29 -11.04
N HIS A 48 12.20 21.08 -12.34
CA HIS A 48 13.30 21.70 -13.11
C HIS A 48 13.29 23.23 -13.12
N HIS A 49 12.14 23.88 -12.94
CA HIS A 49 11.99 25.34 -12.95
C HIS A 49 11.91 25.94 -11.54
N PHE A 50 12.07 25.12 -10.50
CA PHE A 50 11.95 25.59 -9.12
C PHE A 50 13.23 26.29 -8.67
N VAL A 51 13.08 27.34 -7.86
CA VAL A 51 14.21 28.07 -7.28
C VAL A 51 14.45 27.58 -5.86
N VAL A 52 15.61 26.95 -5.63
CA VAL A 52 16.00 26.39 -4.33
C VAL A 52 16.86 27.38 -3.54
N LYS A 53 16.43 27.71 -2.32
CA LYS A 53 17.18 28.52 -1.35
C LYS A 53 17.49 27.67 -0.11
N PRO A 54 18.76 27.30 0.14
CA PRO A 54 19.13 26.62 1.37
C PRO A 54 18.84 27.47 2.60
N ILE A 55 18.28 26.85 3.64
CA ILE A 55 18.11 27.44 4.98
C ILE A 55 19.28 26.98 5.85
N ASN A 56 19.60 25.68 5.82
CA ASN A 56 20.77 25.08 6.46
C ASN A 56 21.20 23.83 5.66
N ARG A 57 21.99 22.93 6.26
CA ARG A 57 22.50 21.72 5.57
C ARG A 57 21.42 20.73 5.13
N GLY A 58 20.28 20.68 5.82
CA GLY A 58 19.21 19.70 5.57
C GLY A 58 17.86 20.31 5.19
N GLU A 59 17.72 21.64 5.31
CA GLU A 59 16.46 22.35 5.10
C GLU A 59 16.55 23.38 3.99
N PHE A 60 15.50 23.45 3.18
CA PHE A 60 15.45 24.24 1.95
C PHE A 60 14.10 24.91 1.81
N LYS A 61 14.11 26.17 1.38
CA LYS A 61 12.92 26.84 0.84
C LYS A 61 12.95 26.72 -0.68
N VAL A 62 11.95 26.08 -1.26
CA VAL A 62 11.83 25.84 -2.69
C VAL A 62 10.67 26.66 -3.23
N LYS A 63 10.94 27.54 -4.18
CA LYS A 63 9.92 28.34 -4.83
C LYS A 63 9.47 27.68 -6.13
N ASP A 64 8.19 27.39 -6.24
CA ASP A 64 7.57 26.77 -7.43
C ASP A 64 6.66 27.73 -8.23
N GLY A 65 6.56 28.99 -7.77
CA GLY A 65 5.69 30.02 -8.38
C GLY A 65 4.21 29.91 -8.03
N LYS A 66 3.81 28.93 -7.22
CA LYS A 66 2.43 28.72 -6.75
C LYS A 66 2.37 28.62 -5.23
N MET A 67 2.92 27.55 -4.67
CA MET A 67 2.99 27.26 -3.25
C MET A 67 4.41 26.85 -2.88
N ASP A 68 5.19 27.80 -2.36
CA ASP A 68 6.54 27.56 -1.87
C ASP A 68 6.58 26.34 -0.92
N GLY A 69 7.55 25.46 -1.12
CA GLY A 69 7.82 24.30 -0.28
C GLY A 69 8.90 24.58 0.77
N LEU A 70 8.64 24.22 2.03
CA LEU A 70 9.65 24.06 3.06
C LEU A 70 10.01 22.58 3.18
N VAL A 71 11.19 22.22 2.71
CA VAL A 71 11.68 20.83 2.63
C VAL A 71 12.67 20.59 3.75
N ASN A 72 12.54 19.45 4.44
CA ASN A 72 13.57 18.90 5.32
C ASN A 72 13.93 17.50 4.82
N LEU A 73 15.16 17.33 4.31
CA LEU A 73 15.61 16.08 3.70
C LEU A 73 15.89 14.98 4.73
N SER A 74 16.40 15.34 5.91
CA SER A 74 16.70 14.37 6.97
C SER A 74 15.43 13.75 7.56
N LYS A 75 14.37 14.56 7.70
CA LYS A 75 13.06 14.11 8.19
C LYS A 75 12.15 13.57 7.09
N LYS A 76 12.56 13.71 5.81
CA LYS A 76 11.76 13.36 4.63
C LYS A 76 10.38 14.04 4.63
N THR A 77 10.35 15.34 4.91
CA THR A 77 9.10 16.13 4.98
C THR A 77 9.11 17.33 4.05
N CYS A 78 7.93 17.70 3.55
CA CYS A 78 7.69 18.96 2.85
C CYS A 78 6.39 19.63 3.35
N SER A 79 6.34 20.96 3.34
CA SER A 79 5.10 21.70 3.62
C SER A 79 3.96 21.46 2.62
N CYS A 80 4.25 20.88 1.44
CA CYS A 80 3.21 20.42 0.50
C CYS A 80 2.56 19.09 0.89
N CYS A 81 3.06 18.44 1.95
CA CYS A 81 2.59 17.16 2.48
C CYS A 81 2.83 15.90 1.63
N GLU A 82 3.07 16.02 0.32
CA GLU A 82 3.28 14.84 -0.53
C GLU A 82 4.48 13.98 -0.10
N PHE A 83 5.57 14.58 0.41
CA PHE A 83 6.78 13.82 0.74
C PHE A 83 6.52 12.80 1.87
N GLN A 84 5.86 13.24 2.95
CA GLN A 84 5.52 12.37 4.07
C GLN A 84 4.29 11.49 3.83
N THR A 85 3.36 11.89 2.96
CA THR A 85 2.15 11.11 2.67
C THR A 85 2.45 9.96 1.73
N ASP A 86 3.19 10.23 0.65
CA ASP A 86 3.51 9.22 -0.35
C ASP A 86 4.75 8.41 0.02
N LEU A 87 5.52 8.88 1.02
CA LEU A 87 6.86 8.37 1.35
C LEU A 87 7.77 8.32 0.10
N LEU A 88 7.55 9.27 -0.81
CA LEU A 88 8.28 9.52 -2.05
C LEU A 88 8.61 11.00 -2.12
N SER A 89 9.79 11.32 -2.65
CA SER A 89 10.16 12.70 -2.92
C SER A 89 9.10 13.41 -3.77
N CYS A 90 8.53 14.49 -3.25
CA CYS A 90 7.68 15.40 -4.02
C CYS A 90 8.54 16.27 -4.96
N SER A 91 7.93 17.05 -5.84
CA SER A 91 8.68 17.94 -6.76
C SER A 91 9.56 18.97 -6.01
N HIS A 92 9.10 19.53 -4.88
CA HIS A 92 9.93 20.41 -4.05
C HIS A 92 11.13 19.66 -3.45
N ALA A 93 10.90 18.45 -2.94
CA ALA A 93 11.97 17.62 -2.37
C ALA A 93 12.98 17.23 -3.44
N ILE A 94 12.54 16.86 -4.64
CA ILE A 94 13.43 16.56 -5.77
C ILE A 94 14.31 17.75 -6.11
N ALA A 95 13.77 18.98 -6.17
CA ALA A 95 14.59 20.17 -6.41
C ALA A 95 15.68 20.35 -5.33
N ALA A 96 15.34 20.14 -4.05
CA ALA A 96 16.30 20.22 -2.94
C ALA A 96 17.35 19.10 -2.97
N ILE A 97 16.94 17.87 -3.30
CA ILE A 97 17.82 16.70 -3.46
C ILE A 97 18.82 16.95 -4.60
N SER A 98 18.34 17.41 -5.76
CA SER A 98 19.19 17.76 -6.91
C SER A 98 20.21 18.85 -6.53
N LYS A 99 19.83 19.82 -5.68
CA LYS A 99 20.75 20.85 -5.18
C LYS A 99 21.89 20.28 -4.32
N CYS A 100 21.66 19.13 -3.68
CA CYS A 100 22.64 18.40 -2.88
C CYS A 100 23.47 17.39 -3.69
N ASN A 101 23.21 17.25 -5.00
CA ASN A 101 23.79 16.20 -5.85
C ASN A 101 23.53 14.77 -5.33
N CYS A 102 22.37 14.55 -4.69
CA CYS A 102 21.92 13.22 -4.28
C CYS A 102 20.88 12.68 -5.26
N GLU A 103 20.59 11.38 -5.20
CA GLU A 103 19.58 10.77 -6.04
C GLU A 103 18.23 10.66 -5.32
N ALA A 104 17.13 10.99 -6.01
CA ALA A 104 15.79 10.96 -5.40
C ALA A 104 15.38 9.57 -4.89
N ILE A 105 15.95 8.50 -5.45
CA ILE A 105 15.71 7.11 -5.04
C ILE A 105 16.14 6.85 -3.59
N GLU A 106 17.19 7.51 -3.10
CA GLU A 106 17.69 7.36 -1.72
C GLU A 106 16.70 7.90 -0.68
N PHE A 107 15.82 8.79 -1.12
CA PHE A 107 14.81 9.44 -0.29
C PHE A 107 13.44 8.76 -0.35
N CYS A 108 13.27 7.79 -1.25
CA CYS A 108 12.07 6.97 -1.32
C CYS A 108 12.06 5.92 -0.21
N ALA A 109 10.87 5.49 0.21
CA ALA A 109 10.74 4.35 1.09
C ALA A 109 11.04 3.02 0.38
N ASP A 110 11.53 2.04 1.14
CA ASP A 110 12.07 0.80 0.61
C ASP A 110 11.04 -0.05 -0.14
N TYR A 111 9.76 0.05 0.21
CA TYR A 111 8.68 -0.70 -0.44
C TYR A 111 8.47 -0.34 -1.92
N TYR A 112 9.09 0.74 -2.41
CA TYR A 112 9.09 1.11 -3.82
C TYR A 112 10.28 0.55 -4.61
N LYS A 113 11.30 0.01 -3.92
CA LYS A 113 12.47 -0.59 -4.55
C LYS A 113 12.10 -1.95 -5.12
N THR A 114 12.54 -2.21 -6.35
CA THR A 114 12.26 -3.47 -7.05
C THR A 114 12.79 -4.68 -6.28
N THR A 115 13.96 -4.54 -5.64
CA THR A 115 14.55 -5.63 -4.83
C THR A 115 13.64 -6.06 -3.68
N VAL A 116 13.04 -5.09 -2.99
CA VAL A 116 12.12 -5.33 -1.87
C VAL A 116 10.80 -5.92 -2.36
N LEU A 117 10.33 -5.49 -3.53
CA LEU A 117 9.15 -6.06 -4.18
C LEU A 117 9.37 -7.55 -4.52
N VAL A 118 10.49 -7.88 -5.16
CA VAL A 118 10.85 -9.27 -5.49
C VAL A 118 10.96 -10.11 -4.23
N GLU A 119 11.66 -9.62 -3.21
CA GLU A 119 11.81 -10.33 -1.94
C GLU A 119 10.45 -10.56 -1.26
N GLY A 120 9.59 -9.55 -1.21
CA GLY A 120 8.27 -9.62 -0.58
C GLY A 120 7.33 -10.65 -1.22
N TYR A 121 7.44 -10.86 -2.53
CA TYR A 121 6.62 -11.84 -3.27
C TYR A 121 7.36 -13.14 -3.61
N SER A 122 8.62 -13.30 -3.18
CA SER A 122 9.45 -14.48 -3.49
C SER A 122 8.93 -15.79 -2.92
N ARG A 123 8.10 -15.72 -1.86
CA ARG A 123 7.55 -16.91 -1.21
C ARG A 123 6.22 -17.30 -1.82
N SER A 124 6.10 -18.58 -2.15
CA SER A 124 4.83 -19.21 -2.49
C SER A 124 3.95 -19.36 -1.25
N ILE A 125 2.65 -19.18 -1.43
CA ILE A 125 1.66 -19.65 -0.47
C ILE A 125 1.39 -21.11 -0.80
N GLU A 126 1.70 -22.01 0.13
CA GLU A 126 1.56 -23.45 -0.10
C GLU A 126 0.09 -23.89 0.02
N PRO A 127 -0.33 -24.90 -0.76
CA PRO A 127 -1.64 -25.50 -0.59
C PRO A 127 -1.74 -26.17 0.78
N VAL A 128 -2.90 -26.04 1.41
CA VAL A 128 -3.22 -26.80 2.62
C VAL A 128 -3.52 -28.24 2.21
N GLY A 129 -2.82 -29.20 2.82
CA GLY A 129 -3.03 -30.63 2.59
C GLY A 129 -4.42 -31.10 3.01
N HIS A 130 -4.73 -32.38 2.75
CA HIS A 130 -6.04 -32.92 3.11
C HIS A 130 -6.23 -32.91 4.65
N PRO A 131 -7.44 -32.62 5.20
CA PRO A 131 -7.64 -32.57 6.65
C PRO A 131 -7.23 -33.83 7.43
N SER A 132 -7.16 -34.99 6.78
CA SER A 132 -6.66 -36.23 7.39
C SER A 132 -5.16 -36.21 7.69
N GLU A 133 -4.40 -35.33 7.03
CA GLU A 133 -2.95 -35.20 7.17
C GLU A 133 -2.57 -34.14 8.22
N TRP A 134 -3.55 -33.41 8.75
CA TRP A 134 -3.29 -32.32 9.69
C TRP A 134 -2.92 -32.84 11.07
N ASP A 135 -1.76 -32.42 11.58
CA ASP A 135 -1.38 -32.63 12.97
C ASP A 135 -2.08 -31.60 13.86
N ILE A 136 -3.33 -31.89 14.25
CA ILE A 136 -4.14 -31.00 15.07
C ILE A 136 -3.86 -31.30 16.56
N PRO A 137 -3.37 -30.31 17.35
CA PRO A 137 -3.10 -30.50 18.77
C PRO A 137 -4.35 -30.94 19.56
N PRO A 138 -4.21 -31.77 20.62
CA PRO A 138 -5.35 -32.29 21.37
C PRO A 138 -6.27 -31.20 21.93
N HIS A 139 -5.72 -30.07 22.38
CA HIS A 139 -6.50 -28.96 22.92
C HIS A 139 -7.38 -28.28 21.85
N VAL A 140 -6.95 -28.29 20.57
CA VAL A 140 -7.75 -27.74 19.45
C VAL A 140 -8.86 -28.71 19.06
N LYS A 141 -8.57 -30.03 19.02
CA LYS A 141 -9.59 -31.07 18.74
C LYS A 141 -10.74 -31.05 19.74
N GLN A 142 -10.49 -30.58 20.97
CA GLN A 142 -11.47 -30.48 22.04
C GLN A 142 -12.34 -29.21 21.96
N ILE A 143 -12.01 -28.24 21.08
CA ILE A 143 -12.80 -27.02 20.93
C ILE A 143 -14.12 -27.34 20.24
N ILE A 144 -15.23 -27.08 20.93
CA ILE A 144 -16.57 -27.16 20.36
C ILE A 144 -16.99 -25.74 19.93
N VAL A 145 -17.04 -25.51 18.62
CA VAL A 145 -17.54 -24.24 18.06
C VAL A 145 -19.06 -24.31 17.96
N LEU A 146 -19.75 -23.61 18.85
CA LEU A 146 -21.20 -23.48 18.80
C LEU A 146 -21.61 -22.42 17.76
N PRO A 147 -22.74 -22.58 17.06
CA PRO A 147 -23.27 -21.52 16.22
C PRO A 147 -23.57 -20.28 17.10
N PRO A 148 -23.47 -19.06 16.54
CA PRO A 148 -23.90 -17.87 17.25
C PRO A 148 -25.37 -18.02 17.67
N PRO A 149 -25.74 -17.56 18.87
CA PRO A 149 -27.11 -17.67 19.35
C PRO A 149 -28.06 -17.01 18.36
N TRP A 150 -29.06 -17.76 17.90
CA TRP A 150 -30.06 -17.24 16.98
C TRP A 150 -30.89 -16.17 17.68
N GLN A 151 -30.64 -14.90 17.33
CA GLN A 151 -31.51 -13.79 17.65
C GLN A 151 -32.52 -13.73 16.50
N GLY A 152 -33.74 -14.18 16.74
CA GLY A 152 -34.74 -14.27 15.68
C GLY A 152 -34.87 -13.01 14.85
N GLN A 153 -35.18 -13.15 13.56
CA GLN A 153 -35.43 -11.99 12.72
C GLN A 153 -36.57 -11.17 13.35
N VAL A 154 -36.30 -9.91 13.69
CA VAL A 154 -37.34 -8.97 14.10
C VAL A 154 -38.35 -8.93 12.95
N GLY A 155 -39.51 -9.53 13.18
CA GLY A 155 -40.53 -9.64 12.16
C GLY A 155 -40.81 -8.27 11.56
N ARG A 156 -41.06 -8.23 10.25
CA ARG A 156 -41.40 -6.98 9.54
C ARG A 156 -42.50 -6.26 10.32
N LEU A 157 -42.18 -5.06 10.84
CA LEU A 157 -43.16 -4.19 11.51
C LEU A 157 -44.41 -4.09 10.62
N ARG A 158 -45.55 -4.55 11.15
CA ARG A 158 -46.84 -4.43 10.44
C ARG A 158 -47.10 -2.94 10.23
N ARG A 159 -46.88 -2.44 9.01
CA ARG A 159 -47.37 -1.11 8.62
C ARG A 159 -48.90 -1.16 8.64
N LYS A 160 -49.54 -0.32 9.47
CA LYS A 160 -50.97 -0.07 9.37
C LYS A 160 -51.24 0.44 7.95
N ARG A 161 -52.10 -0.26 7.21
CA ARG A 161 -52.50 0.14 5.86
C ARG A 161 -53.36 1.39 6.00
N ILE A 162 -52.96 2.49 5.39
CA ILE A 162 -53.79 3.70 5.29
C ILE A 162 -54.84 3.42 4.19
N PRO A 163 -56.15 3.43 4.48
CA PRO A 163 -57.18 3.28 3.45
C PRO A 163 -57.16 4.50 2.53
N SER A 164 -57.31 4.30 1.22
CA SER A 164 -57.51 5.40 0.28
C SER A 164 -58.90 5.97 0.47
N THR A 165 -59.00 7.29 0.65
CA THR A 165 -60.25 8.05 0.59
C THR A 165 -60.72 8.05 -0.86
N GLY A 166 -61.91 7.47 -1.09
CA GLY A 166 -62.67 7.66 -2.32
C GLY A 166 -63.45 8.96 -2.29
#